data_AF-A0A5J4PAP6-F1
#
_entry.id   AF-A0A5J4PAP6-F1
#
_cell.length_a   1.000
_cell.length_b   1.000
_cell.length_c   1.000
_cell.angle_alpha   90.00
_cell.angle_beta   90.00
_cell.angle_gamma   90.00
#
_symmetry.space_group_name_H-M   'P 1'
#
loop_
_entity.id
_entity.type
_entity.pdbx_description
1 polymer ?
#
loop_
_entity_poly.entity_id
_entity_poly.type
_entity_poly.pdbx_seq_one_letter_code
_entity_poly.pdbx_strand_id
1 'polypeptide(L)'
;LGLDNAATPMGLKAMRELQELNPKKDTASNSMIMFLVLNTSGLVIIPVSIMVYRAQMGAMQPTDIFIPTLLSSCCSTFAGVLAVSISQKINLINKSTILFITGLCILFSAIVFLFTRFSRDTMNTYSTLAANVILFSVIICFIVSGVRKKINVYDAFIEGAKEGFSTAVRIIPYLVAFLVGIAVFRTSGAMDILVAGVEKSAGFFGIDTT
;
A
#
# COMPACT_ATOMS: atom_id res chain seq x y z
N LEU A 1 4.51 4.43 5.62
CA LEU A 1 4.97 3.08 6.01
C LEU A 1 3.89 2.13 5.53
N GLY A 2 4.17 1.06 4.77
CA GLY A 2 3.10 0.20 4.19
C GLY A 2 2.13 -0.44 5.20
N LEU A 3 2.42 -0.33 6.50
CA LEU A 3 1.51 -0.66 7.61
C LEU A 3 0.22 0.17 7.63
N ASP A 4 0.21 1.35 7.00
CA ASP A 4 -0.94 2.26 6.98
C ASP A 4 -2.18 1.63 6.32
N ASN A 5 -2.00 0.69 5.37
CA ASN A 5 -3.09 0.00 4.67
C ASN A 5 -3.68 -1.19 5.47
N ALA A 6 -2.84 -1.89 6.25
CA ALA A 6 -3.27 -3.07 7.02
C ALA A 6 -4.08 -2.70 8.28
N ALA A 7 -3.85 -1.51 8.83
CA ALA A 7 -4.50 -1.01 10.05
C ALA A 7 -5.82 -0.27 9.79
N THR A 8 -6.33 -0.29 8.55
CA THR A 8 -7.64 0.27 8.24
C THR A 8 -8.76 -0.50 8.96
N PRO A 9 -9.91 0.12 9.26
CA PRO A 9 -11.04 -0.58 9.89
C PRO A 9 -11.46 -1.84 9.12
N MET A 10 -11.41 -1.79 7.79
CA MET A 10 -11.65 -2.95 6.94
C MET A 10 -10.59 -4.03 7.12
N GLY A 11 -9.30 -3.66 7.18
CA GLY A 11 -8.20 -4.59 7.43
C GLY A 11 -8.31 -5.28 8.79
N LEU A 12 -8.65 -4.54 9.84
CA LEU A 12 -8.87 -5.09 11.19
C LEU A 12 -10.10 -5.99 11.25
N LYS A 13 -11.19 -5.64 10.55
CA LYS A 13 -12.38 -6.48 10.46
C LYS A 13 -12.06 -7.80 9.74
N ALA A 14 -11.39 -7.73 8.59
CA ALA A 14 -10.93 -8.92 7.86
C ALA A 14 -10.00 -9.80 8.71
N MET A 15 -9.09 -9.20 9.49
CA MET A 15 -8.23 -9.95 10.41
C MET A 15 -9.00 -10.62 11.55
N ARG A 16 -10.08 -10.01 12.06
CA ARG A 16 -10.97 -10.66 13.05
C ARG A 16 -11.70 -11.84 12.46
N GLU A 17 -12.27 -11.71 11.28
CA GLU A 17 -12.94 -12.81 10.56
C GLU A 17 -11.98 -13.99 10.31
N LEU A 18 -10.75 -13.70 9.85
CA LEU A 18 -9.71 -14.71 9.69
C LEU A 18 -9.33 -15.36 11.03
N GLN A 19 -9.33 -14.60 12.12
CA GLN A 19 -9.05 -15.09 13.47
C GLN A 19 -10.20 -15.92 14.03
N GLU A 20 -11.46 -15.67 13.67
CA GLU A 20 -12.60 -16.52 14.05
C GLU A 20 -12.48 -17.92 13.45
N LEU A 21 -12.05 -17.99 12.18
CA LEU A 21 -11.77 -19.24 11.47
C LEU A 21 -10.49 -19.95 11.93
N ASN A 22 -9.61 -19.27 12.67
CA ASN A 22 -8.33 -19.81 13.10
C ASN A 22 -8.50 -20.88 14.20
N PRO A 23 -8.05 -22.13 14.00
CA PRO A 23 -8.12 -23.18 15.02
C PRO A 23 -7.23 -22.92 16.24
N LYS A 24 -6.15 -22.14 16.08
CA LYS A 24 -5.17 -21.83 17.14
C LYS A 24 -5.14 -20.33 17.40
N LYS A 25 -5.89 -19.85 18.40
CA LYS A 25 -6.09 -18.41 18.64
C LYS A 25 -4.81 -17.67 19.01
N ASP A 26 -3.82 -18.34 19.59
CA ASP A 26 -2.56 -17.71 20.03
C ASP A 26 -1.49 -17.62 18.93
N THR A 27 -1.79 -18.07 17.71
CA THR A 27 -0.82 -18.05 16.60
C THR A 27 -1.49 -17.61 15.32
N ALA A 28 -0.86 -16.69 14.57
CA ALA A 28 -1.39 -16.24 13.29
C ALA A 28 -1.49 -17.41 12.29
N SER A 29 -2.63 -17.54 11.62
CA SER A 29 -2.84 -18.54 10.57
C SER A 29 -2.11 -18.15 9.27
N ASN A 30 -1.93 -19.10 8.36
CA ASN A 30 -1.27 -18.85 7.08
C ASN A 30 -1.97 -17.73 6.27
N SER A 31 -3.30 -17.71 6.28
CA SER A 31 -4.10 -16.68 5.62
C SER A 31 -3.93 -15.31 6.26
N MET A 32 -3.80 -15.22 7.58
CA MET A 32 -3.52 -13.96 8.29
C MET A 32 -2.13 -13.42 7.95
N ILE A 33 -1.11 -14.28 7.92
CA ILE A 33 0.26 -13.89 7.55
C ILE A 33 0.30 -13.39 6.10
N MET A 34 -0.33 -14.13 5.18
CA MET A 34 -0.40 -13.74 3.77
C MET A 34 -1.16 -12.43 3.57
N PHE A 35 -2.30 -12.26 4.25
CA PHE A 35 -3.07 -11.02 4.22
C PHE A 35 -2.26 -9.84 4.74
N LEU A 36 -1.55 -10.01 5.85
CA LEU A 36 -0.68 -8.97 6.41
C LEU A 36 0.44 -8.61 5.43
N VAL A 37 1.10 -9.60 4.81
CA VAL A 37 2.19 -9.36 3.85
C VAL A 37 1.69 -8.63 2.61
N LEU A 38 0.55 -9.01 2.04
CA LEU A 38 -0.03 -8.32 0.89
C LEU A 38 -0.40 -6.86 1.18
N ASN A 39 -0.90 -6.57 2.39
CA ASN A 39 -1.21 -5.20 2.78
C ASN A 39 0.05 -4.40 3.11
N THR A 40 1.06 -5.04 3.72
CA THR A 40 2.31 -4.39 4.14
C THR A 40 3.27 -4.15 2.97
N SER A 41 3.23 -4.99 1.93
CA SER A 41 4.03 -4.80 0.71
C SER A 41 3.60 -3.58 -0.10
N GLY A 42 2.42 -3.02 0.20
CA GLY A 42 2.03 -1.68 -0.21
C GLY A 42 2.07 -1.47 -1.71
N LEU A 43 1.45 -2.36 -2.50
CA LEU A 43 1.36 -2.19 -3.95
C LEU A 43 0.69 -0.85 -4.29
N VAL A 44 1.45 0.08 -4.86
CA VAL A 44 0.95 1.42 -5.23
C VAL A 44 0.76 1.48 -6.74
N ILE A 45 -0.49 1.52 -7.18
CA ILE A 45 -0.83 1.62 -8.61
C ILE A 45 -0.60 3.04 -9.13
N ILE A 46 -1.02 4.07 -8.37
CA ILE A 46 -0.81 5.48 -8.72
C ILE A 46 -0.44 6.27 -7.44
N PRO A 47 0.78 6.85 -7.34
CA PRO A 47 1.25 7.58 -6.17
C PRO A 47 0.75 9.03 -6.16
N VAL A 48 -0.56 9.25 -6.32
CA VAL A 48 -1.15 10.60 -6.48
C VAL A 48 -0.75 11.53 -5.33
N SER A 49 -0.81 11.06 -4.08
CA SER A 49 -0.50 11.89 -2.91
C SER A 49 0.94 12.41 -2.93
N ILE A 50 1.92 11.58 -3.34
CA ILE A 50 3.32 11.99 -3.42
C ILE A 50 3.55 12.89 -4.63
N MET A 51 2.87 12.65 -5.75
CA MET A 51 2.93 13.54 -6.92
C MET A 51 2.39 14.93 -6.58
N VAL A 52 1.27 15.03 -5.84
CA VAL A 52 0.72 16.31 -5.37
C VAL A 52 1.68 16.99 -4.40
N TYR A 53 2.24 16.25 -3.45
CA TYR A 53 3.22 16.79 -2.51
C TYR A 53 4.47 17.33 -3.24
N ARG A 54 4.99 16.60 -4.23
CA ARG A 54 6.09 17.06 -5.08
C ARG A 54 5.73 18.31 -5.89
N ALA A 55 4.51 18.39 -6.41
CA ALA A 55 4.02 19.59 -7.10
C ALA A 55 3.96 20.80 -6.15
N GLN A 56 3.49 20.60 -4.92
CA GLN A 56 3.44 21.65 -3.88
C GLN A 56 4.83 22.13 -3.47
N MET A 57 5.84 21.25 -3.47
CA MET A 57 7.23 21.59 -3.19
C MET A 57 8.00 22.14 -4.41
N GLY A 58 7.33 22.36 -5.54
CA GLY A 58 7.93 22.98 -6.73
C GLY A 58 8.82 22.04 -7.57
N ALA A 59 8.65 20.72 -7.47
CA ALA A 59 9.40 19.78 -8.30
C ALA A 59 9.13 20.02 -9.80
N MET A 60 10.20 20.14 -10.61
CA MET A 60 10.08 20.38 -12.06
C MET A 60 9.23 19.34 -12.77
N GLN A 61 9.31 18.09 -12.31
CA GLN A 61 8.49 17.00 -12.80
C GLN A 61 8.00 16.16 -11.60
N PRO A 62 6.77 16.34 -11.13
CA PRO A 62 6.21 15.55 -10.03
C PRO A 62 5.88 14.09 -10.39
N THR A 63 5.78 13.78 -11.69
CA THR A 63 5.34 12.48 -12.22
C THR A 63 6.49 11.48 -12.44
N ASP A 64 7.75 11.93 -12.36
CA ASP A 64 8.94 11.10 -12.57
C ASP A 64 9.04 9.90 -11.60
N ILE A 65 8.46 10.02 -10.40
CA ILE A 65 8.39 8.95 -9.41
C ILE A 65 7.46 7.80 -9.80
N PHE A 66 6.58 7.98 -10.79
CA PHE A 66 5.53 7.02 -11.09
C PHE A 66 6.08 5.63 -11.44
N ILE A 67 6.94 5.56 -12.46
CA ILE A 67 7.51 4.30 -12.95
C ILE A 67 8.39 3.62 -11.88
N PRO A 68 9.33 4.33 -11.20
CA PRO A 68 10.10 3.73 -10.12
C PRO A 68 9.23 3.20 -8.97
N THR A 69 8.18 3.93 -8.57
CA THR A 69 7.29 3.52 -7.48
C THR A 69 6.48 2.28 -7.85
N LEU A 70 5.96 2.23 -9.08
CA LEU A 70 5.21 1.09 -9.57
C LEU A 70 6.09 -0.18 -9.62
N LEU A 71 7.28 -0.08 -10.20
CA LEU A 71 8.23 -1.20 -10.27
C LEU A 71 8.68 -1.65 -8.87
N SER A 72 9.07 -0.70 -8.02
CA SER A 72 9.53 -1.00 -6.66
C SER A 72 8.45 -1.69 -5.83
N SER A 73 7.21 -1.21 -5.87
CA SER A 73 6.09 -1.80 -5.11
C SER A 73 5.65 -3.16 -5.66
N CYS A 74 5.73 -3.36 -6.99
CA CYS A 74 5.57 -4.68 -7.61
C CYS A 74 6.64 -5.66 -7.14
N CYS A 75 7.92 -5.26 -7.18
CA CYS A 75 9.03 -6.09 -6.69
C CYS A 75 8.87 -6.43 -5.21
N SER A 76 8.50 -5.46 -4.37
CA SER A 76 8.25 -5.67 -2.93
C SER A 76 7.12 -6.68 -2.69
N THR A 77 6.00 -6.51 -3.40
CA THR A 77 4.85 -7.43 -3.31
C THR A 77 5.23 -8.82 -3.77
N PHE A 78 5.92 -8.95 -4.90
CA PHE A 78 6.34 -10.25 -5.42
C PHE A 78 7.31 -10.95 -4.46
N ALA A 79 8.31 -10.23 -3.93
CA ALA A 79 9.25 -10.76 -2.96
C ALA A 79 8.54 -11.22 -1.67
N GLY A 80 7.60 -10.44 -1.14
CA GLY A 80 6.82 -10.80 0.04
C GLY A 80 5.95 -12.03 -0.17
N VAL A 81 5.21 -12.07 -1.28
CA VAL A 81 4.37 -13.23 -1.67
C VAL A 81 5.22 -14.48 -1.85
N LEU A 82 6.35 -14.38 -2.55
CA LEU A 82 7.27 -15.51 -2.74
C LEU A 82 7.82 -16.01 -1.40
N ALA A 83 8.32 -15.11 -0.56
CA ALA A 83 8.90 -15.48 0.74
C ALA A 83 7.88 -16.25 1.59
N VAL A 84 6.66 -15.72 1.74
CA VAL A 84 5.58 -16.38 2.50
C VAL A 84 5.20 -17.71 1.86
N SER A 85 5.10 -17.76 0.54
CA SER A 85 4.68 -18.98 -0.15
C SER A 85 5.71 -20.10 -0.04
N ILE A 86 7.01 -19.76 -0.06
CA ILE A 86 8.09 -20.71 0.21
C ILE A 86 8.01 -21.20 1.65
N SER A 87 7.90 -20.29 2.63
CA SER A 87 7.84 -20.66 4.06
C SER A 87 6.61 -21.50 4.41
N GLN A 88 5.45 -21.19 3.81
CA GLN A 88 4.18 -21.87 4.07
C GLN A 88 3.92 -23.04 3.11
N LYS A 89 4.84 -23.30 2.17
CA LYS A 89 4.72 -24.31 1.10
C LYS A 89 3.41 -24.18 0.31
N ILE A 90 2.96 -22.95 0.09
CA ILE A 90 1.78 -22.66 -0.71
C ILE A 90 2.14 -22.88 -2.18
N ASN A 91 1.37 -23.71 -2.87
CA ASN A 91 1.52 -23.88 -4.30
C ASN A 91 0.91 -22.68 -5.06
N LEU A 92 1.78 -21.71 -5.40
CA LEU A 92 1.43 -20.56 -6.23
C LEU A 92 1.16 -20.93 -7.69
N ILE A 93 1.62 -22.10 -8.14
CA ILE A 93 1.51 -22.57 -9.52
C ILE A 93 0.18 -23.33 -9.68
N ASN A 94 -0.92 -22.62 -9.42
CA ASN A 94 -2.26 -23.09 -9.73
C ASN A 94 -2.86 -22.23 -10.85
N LYS A 95 -3.81 -22.80 -11.61
CA LYS A 95 -4.39 -22.12 -12.79
C LYS A 95 -5.03 -20.77 -12.44
N SER A 96 -5.66 -20.65 -11.28
CA SER A 96 -6.36 -19.43 -10.84
C SER A 96 -5.38 -18.31 -10.42
N THR A 97 -4.33 -18.66 -9.68
CA THR A 97 -3.28 -17.76 -9.21
C THR A 97 -2.40 -17.30 -10.38
N ILE A 98 -2.04 -18.20 -11.29
CA ILE A 98 -1.30 -17.84 -12.50
C ILE A 98 -2.13 -16.90 -13.38
N LEU A 99 -3.42 -17.19 -13.57
CA LEU A 99 -4.32 -16.31 -14.34
C LEU A 99 -4.40 -14.91 -13.71
N PHE A 100 -4.51 -14.84 -12.38
CA PHE A 100 -4.55 -13.57 -11.66
C PHE A 100 -3.24 -12.80 -11.77
N ILE A 101 -2.09 -13.45 -11.51
CA ILE A 101 -0.75 -12.83 -11.62
C ILE A 101 -0.50 -12.36 -13.06
N THR A 102 -0.83 -13.20 -14.05
CA THR A 102 -0.64 -12.86 -15.47
C THR A 102 -1.54 -11.69 -15.88
N GLY A 103 -2.81 -11.69 -15.46
CA GLY A 103 -3.72 -10.58 -15.71
C GLY A 103 -3.24 -9.27 -15.08
N LEU A 104 -2.74 -9.33 -13.85
CA LEU A 104 -2.17 -8.17 -13.15
C LEU A 104 -0.92 -7.64 -13.88
N CYS A 105 -0.01 -8.53 -14.31
CA CYS A 105 1.18 -8.17 -15.06
C CYS A 105 0.87 -7.55 -16.43
N ILE A 106 -0.13 -8.09 -17.14
CA ILE A 106 -0.61 -7.50 -18.41
C ILE A 106 -1.20 -6.12 -18.17
N LEU A 107 -2.04 -5.96 -17.14
CA LEU A 107 -2.63 -4.68 -16.78
C LEU A 107 -1.55 -3.64 -16.44
N PHE A 108 -0.54 -4.01 -15.64
CA PHE A 108 0.56 -3.10 -15.33
C PHE A 108 1.43 -2.78 -16.54
N SER A 109 1.71 -3.77 -17.38
CA SER A 109 2.47 -3.57 -18.63
C SER A 109 1.71 -2.65 -19.59
N ALA A 110 0.39 -2.78 -19.67
CA ALA A 110 -0.47 -1.90 -20.46
C ALA A 110 -0.50 -0.47 -19.89
N ILE A 111 -0.56 -0.31 -18.56
CA ILE A 111 -0.49 1.00 -17.91
C ILE A 111 0.87 1.66 -18.19
N VAL A 112 1.99 0.94 -18.00
CA VAL A 112 3.35 1.45 -18.30
C VAL A 112 3.48 1.79 -19.78
N PHE A 113 2.99 0.93 -20.68
CA PHE A 113 3.01 1.19 -22.12
C PHE A 113 2.18 2.42 -22.50
N LEU A 114 0.99 2.58 -21.91
CA LEU A 114 0.14 3.74 -22.15
C LEU A 114 0.79 5.01 -21.61
N PHE A 115 1.38 4.96 -20.42
CA PHE A 115 2.09 6.09 -19.81
C PHE A 115 3.35 6.50 -20.58
N THR A 116 4.10 5.54 -21.14
CA THR A 116 5.29 5.86 -21.96
C THR A 116 4.95 6.47 -23.32
N ARG A 117 3.68 6.39 -23.77
CA ARG A 117 3.19 7.00 -25.02
C ARG A 117 2.69 8.44 -24.86
N PHE A 118 2.46 8.92 -23.64
CA PHE A 118 2.05 10.31 -23.40
C PHE A 118 3.26 11.26 -23.29
N SER A 119 3.17 12.41 -23.96
CA SER A 119 4.21 13.45 -24.00
C SER A 119 4.40 14.17 -22.65
N ARG A 120 5.65 14.53 -22.35
CA ARG A 120 6.17 15.03 -21.06
C ARG A 120 5.47 16.32 -20.57
N ASP A 121 5.04 17.21 -21.47
CA ASP A 121 4.45 18.50 -21.10
C ASP A 121 2.95 18.41 -20.77
N THR A 122 2.26 17.45 -21.37
CA THR A 122 0.83 17.21 -21.15
C THR A 122 0.52 16.48 -19.84
N MET A 123 1.49 15.76 -19.27
CA MET A 123 1.25 14.93 -18.08
C MET A 123 0.88 15.73 -16.82
N ASN A 124 1.40 16.95 -16.63
CA ASN A 124 1.09 17.73 -15.43
C ASN A 124 -0.39 18.20 -15.40
N THR A 125 -0.91 18.72 -16.51
CA THR A 125 -2.32 19.16 -16.59
C THR A 125 -3.28 17.97 -16.60
N TYR A 126 -2.93 16.87 -17.28
CA TYR A 126 -3.78 15.67 -17.30
C TYR A 126 -3.74 14.87 -16.00
N SER A 127 -2.65 14.86 -15.23
CA SER A 127 -2.58 14.06 -13.99
C SER A 127 -3.52 14.58 -12.91
N THR A 128 -3.60 15.90 -12.71
CA THR A 128 -4.50 16.50 -11.72
C THR A 128 -5.96 16.35 -12.15
N LEU A 129 -6.25 16.58 -13.44
CA LEU A 129 -7.60 16.41 -13.97
C LEU A 129 -8.04 14.94 -13.94
N ALA A 130 -7.19 14.00 -14.34
CA ALA A 130 -7.48 12.57 -14.28
C ALA A 130 -7.68 12.10 -12.83
N ALA A 131 -6.85 12.53 -11.87
CA ALA A 131 -7.01 12.17 -10.47
C ALA A 131 -8.35 12.67 -9.90
N ASN A 132 -8.71 13.93 -10.19
CA ASN A 132 -10.00 14.49 -9.76
C ASN A 132 -11.17 13.78 -10.44
N VAL A 133 -11.10 13.54 -11.75
CA VAL A 133 -12.14 12.81 -12.49
C VAL A 133 -12.31 11.39 -11.96
N ILE A 134 -11.21 10.67 -11.68
CA ILE A 134 -11.25 9.32 -11.09
C ILE A 134 -11.88 9.38 -9.70
N LEU A 135 -11.47 10.31 -8.84
CA LEU A 135 -12.04 10.45 -7.49
C LEU A 135 -13.55 10.74 -7.55
N PHE A 136 -13.96 11.72 -8.35
CA PHE A 136 -15.37 12.06 -8.52
C PHE A 136 -16.18 10.91 -9.12
N SER A 137 -15.66 10.22 -10.13
CA SER A 137 -16.34 9.07 -10.74
C SER A 137 -16.46 7.88 -9.79
N VAL A 138 -15.46 7.62 -8.94
CA VAL A 138 -15.54 6.61 -7.88
C VAL A 138 -16.63 6.99 -6.87
N ILE A 139 -16.67 8.23 -6.38
CA ILE A 139 -17.70 8.71 -5.43
C ILE A 139 -19.10 8.59 -6.05
N ILE A 140 -19.28 9.08 -7.29
CA ILE A 140 -20.55 9.00 -8.00
C ILE A 140 -20.95 7.54 -8.22
N CYS A 141 -20.02 6.66 -8.59
CA CYS A 141 -20.28 5.23 -8.77
C CYS A 141 -20.79 4.58 -7.47
N PHE A 142 -20.22 4.92 -6.32
CA PHE A 142 -20.70 4.46 -5.02
C PHE A 142 -22.11 4.96 -4.70
N ILE A 143 -22.37 6.27 -4.89
CA ILE A 143 -23.69 6.86 -4.64
C ILE A 143 -24.73 6.22 -5.56
N VAL A 144 -24.46 6.15 -6.86
CA VAL A 144 -25.35 5.53 -7.86
C VAL A 144 -25.58 4.05 -7.53
N SER A 145 -24.55 3.31 -7.16
CA SER A 145 -24.69 1.90 -6.75
C SER A 145 -25.56 1.76 -5.49
N GLY A 146 -25.40 2.64 -4.50
CA GLY A 146 -26.22 2.68 -3.29
C GLY A 146 -27.68 2.97 -3.60
N VAL A 147 -27.94 4.01 -4.41
CA VAL A 147 -29.30 4.38 -4.86
C VAL A 147 -29.96 3.24 -5.65
N ARG A 148 -29.23 2.61 -6.60
CA ARG A 148 -29.75 1.47 -7.38
C ARG A 148 -30.12 0.27 -6.51
N LYS A 149 -29.39 0.05 -5.41
CA LYS A 149 -29.68 -1.00 -4.43
C LYS A 149 -30.68 -0.55 -3.35
N LYS A 150 -31.26 0.66 -3.47
CA LYS A 150 -32.18 1.25 -2.49
C LYS A 150 -31.59 1.34 -1.07
N ILE A 151 -30.28 1.55 -0.96
CA ILE A 151 -29.57 1.73 0.30
C ILE A 151 -29.50 3.25 0.59
N ASN A 152 -29.82 3.66 1.82
CA ASN A 152 -29.62 5.05 2.23
C ASN A 152 -28.12 5.33 2.39
N VAL A 153 -27.54 6.00 1.38
CA VAL A 153 -26.10 6.29 1.32
C VAL A 153 -25.66 7.20 2.46
N TYR A 154 -26.51 8.11 2.93
CA TYR A 154 -26.19 9.00 4.04
C TYR A 154 -26.05 8.22 5.35
N ASP A 155 -27.06 7.41 5.70
CA ASP A 155 -27.03 6.62 6.94
C ASP A 155 -25.86 5.64 6.94
N ALA A 156 -25.64 4.93 5.81
CA ALA A 156 -24.51 4.02 5.65
C ALA A 156 -23.15 4.73 5.80
N PHE A 157 -23.03 5.96 5.30
CA PHE A 157 -21.83 6.78 5.46
C PHE A 157 -21.61 7.18 6.93
N ILE A 158 -22.65 7.64 7.64
CA ILE A 158 -22.55 8.02 9.06
C ILE A 158 -22.19 6.82 9.93
N GLU A 159 -22.81 5.67 9.68
CA GLU A 159 -22.52 4.43 10.41
C GLU A 159 -21.08 3.96 10.15
N GLY A 160 -20.65 3.95 8.89
CA GLY A 160 -19.26 3.66 8.52
C GLY A 160 -18.25 4.63 9.16
N ALA A 161 -18.58 5.93 9.23
CA ALA A 161 -17.73 6.93 9.89
C ALA A 161 -17.62 6.69 11.40
N LYS A 162 -18.72 6.30 12.06
CA LYS A 162 -18.74 5.99 13.49
C LYS A 162 -17.91 4.76 13.82
N GLU A 163 -18.03 3.68 13.04
CA GLU A 163 -17.19 2.48 13.18
C GLU A 163 -15.70 2.80 12.96
N GLY A 164 -15.41 3.61 11.94
CA GLY A 164 -14.06 4.08 11.62
C GLY A 164 -13.45 4.89 12.77
N PHE A 165 -14.22 5.81 13.36
CA PHE A 165 -13.78 6.62 14.49
C PHE A 165 -13.46 5.77 15.73
N SER A 166 -14.34 4.83 16.09
CA SER A 166 -14.08 3.91 17.20
C SER A 166 -12.82 3.08 16.99
N THR A 167 -12.57 2.67 15.75
CA THR A 167 -11.37 1.93 15.39
C THR A 167 -10.12 2.79 15.51
N ALA A 168 -10.16 4.03 15.02
CA ALA A 168 -9.05 4.97 15.15
C ALA A 168 -8.65 5.18 16.62
N VAL A 169 -9.62 5.45 17.50
CA VAL A 169 -9.37 5.61 18.94
C VAL A 169 -8.70 4.38 19.56
N ARG A 170 -9.11 3.17 19.15
CA ARG A 170 -8.52 1.91 19.61
C ARG A 170 -7.06 1.72 19.13
N ILE A 171 -6.70 2.28 17.98
CA ILE A 171 -5.36 2.17 17.38
C ILE A 171 -4.39 3.20 17.98
N ILE A 172 -4.87 4.38 18.39
CA ILE A 172 -4.04 5.50 18.91
C ILE A 172 -2.97 5.03 19.92
N PRO A 173 -3.28 4.24 20.97
CA PRO A 173 -2.27 3.85 21.96
C PRO A 173 -1.11 3.06 21.37
N TYR A 174 -1.39 2.18 20.41
CA TYR A 174 -0.36 1.40 19.73
C TYR A 174 0.52 2.28 18.83
N LEU A 175 -0.10 3.22 18.11
CA LEU A 175 0.65 4.19 17.31
C LEU A 175 1.55 5.05 18.18
N VAL A 176 1.06 5.52 19.33
CA VAL A 176 1.87 6.29 20.29
C VAL A 176 3.05 5.47 20.79
N ALA A 177 2.83 4.22 21.22
CA ALA A 177 3.91 3.34 21.68
C ALA A 177 4.98 3.11 20.59
N PHE A 178 4.54 2.87 19.35
CA PHE A 178 5.42 2.71 18.20
C PHE A 178 6.23 3.99 17.89
N LEU A 179 5.57 5.15 17.84
CA LEU A 179 6.21 6.45 17.58
C LEU A 179 7.24 6.80 18.67
N VAL A 180 6.91 6.52 19.94
CA VAL A 180 7.84 6.69 21.06
C VAL A 180 9.04 5.75 20.90
N GLY A 181 8.82 4.48 20.53
CA GLY A 181 9.89 3.52 20.27
C GLY A 181 10.86 4.00 19.17
N ILE A 182 10.32 4.49 18.05
CA ILE A 182 11.14 5.10 16.98
C ILE A 182 11.90 6.32 17.50
N ALA A 183 11.24 7.21 18.25
CA ALA A 183 11.88 8.41 18.77
C ALA A 183 13.07 8.05 19.66
N VAL A 184 12.88 7.11 20.61
CA VAL A 184 13.95 6.61 21.49
C VAL A 184 15.09 6.00 20.67
N PHE A 185 14.77 5.13 19.71
CA PHE A 185 15.77 4.48 18.84
C PHE A 185 16.58 5.48 18.00
N ARG A 186 15.94 6.56 17.55
CA ARG A 186 16.62 7.64 16.82
C ARG A 186 17.47 8.49 17.74
N THR A 187 16.94 8.90 18.90
CA THR A 187 17.67 9.77 19.85
C THR A 187 18.81 9.06 20.59
N SER A 188 18.78 7.73 20.67
CA SER A 188 19.84 6.95 21.31
C SER A 188 21.10 6.80 20.44
N GLY A 189 21.07 7.27 19.18
CA GLY A 189 22.14 7.07 18.20
C GLY A 189 22.21 5.64 17.64
N ALA A 190 21.28 4.75 18.02
CA ALA A 190 21.24 3.39 17.50
C ALA A 190 20.97 3.37 15.98
N MET A 191 20.13 4.29 15.49
CA MET A 191 19.89 4.47 14.06
C MET A 191 21.17 4.86 13.31
N ASP A 192 21.96 5.77 13.87
CA ASP A 192 23.22 6.23 13.26
C ASP A 192 24.26 5.10 13.18
N ILE A 193 24.37 4.29 14.24
CA ILE A 193 25.26 3.10 14.26
C ILE A 193 24.85 2.11 13.15
N LEU A 194 23.56 1.88 12.99
CA LEU A 194 23.04 0.94 11.98
C LEU A 194 23.29 1.46 10.56
N VAL A 195 23.04 2.74 10.32
CA VAL A 195 23.31 3.39 9.03
C VAL A 195 24.81 3.35 8.71
N ALA A 196 25.68 3.70 9.66
CA ALA A 196 27.13 3.63 9.47
C ALA A 196 27.62 2.19 9.19
N GLY A 197 26.99 1.18 9.79
CA GLY A 197 27.26 -0.23 9.50
C GLY A 197 26.90 -0.61 8.07
N VAL A 198 25.74 -0.16 7.57
CA VAL A 198 25.31 -0.37 6.19
C VAL A 198 26.22 0.37 5.21
N GLU A 199 26.56 1.62 5.51
CA GLU A 199 27.47 2.45 4.71
C GLU A 199 28.83 1.77 4.54
N LYS A 200 29.44 1.31 5.65
CA LYS A 200 30.72 0.59 5.61
C LYS A 200 30.64 -0.71 4.80
N SER A 201 29.49 -1.39 4.85
CA SER A 201 29.24 -2.60 4.08
C SER A 201 29.11 -2.29 2.58
N ALA A 202 28.35 -1.26 2.22
CA ALA A 202 28.17 -0.81 0.85
C ALA A 202 29.50 -0.31 0.23
N GLY A 203 30.29 0.45 1.00
CA GLY A 203 31.63 0.89 0.60
C GLY A 203 32.59 -0.29 0.38
N PHE A 204 32.48 -1.38 1.14
CA PHE A 204 33.25 -2.61 0.89
C PHE A 204 32.91 -3.25 -0.47
N PHE A 205 31.67 -3.11 -0.94
CA PHE A 205 31.24 -3.58 -2.26
C PHE A 205 31.46 -2.55 -3.39
N GLY A 206 32.14 -1.42 -3.11
CA GLY A 206 32.44 -0.38 -4.10
C GLY A 206 31.23 0.42 -4.56
N ILE A 207 30.13 0.38 -3.80
CA ILE A 207 28.94 1.18 -4.05
C ILE A 207 29.22 2.58 -3.50
N ASP A 208 28.96 3.62 -4.31
CA ASP A 208 29.15 5.01 -3.88
C ASP A 208 28.23 5.32 -2.70
N THR A 209 28.82 5.87 -1.65
CA THR A 209 28.18 6.12 -0.34
C THR A 209 28.09 7.60 -0.01
N THR A 210 28.46 8.48 -0.96
CA THR A 210 28.41 9.94 -0.83
C THR A 210 27.07 10.55 -1.23
#